data_AF-A0A1I7MDQ0-F1
#
_entry.id   AF-A0A1I7MDQ0-F1
#
_cell.length_a   1.000
_cell.length_b   1.000
_cell.length_c   1.000
_cell.angle_alpha   90.00
_cell.angle_beta   90.00
_cell.angle_gamma   90.00
#
_symmetry.space_group_name_H-M   'P 1'
#
loop_
_entity.id
_entity.type
_entity.pdbx_description
1 polymer ?
#
loop_
_entity_poly.entity_id
_entity_poly.type
_entity_poly.pdbx_seq_one_letter_code
_entity_poly.pdbx_strand_id
1 'polypeptide(L)'
;MDSTAMTDHHGPQGSGRMMPGRRATVLVVVPGSDQDQALRESMGWVAAFEEDCGLVMDRSATELYAVARAADLKRPLMPPRETTTSLEIDFICVGGRWFHPDDCPPCPPDTNGATAWAWAYYQLIMGAEDDSLCTLWDLMPLPAMV
;
A
#
# COMPACT_ATOMS: atom_id res chain seq x y z
N MET A 1 11.84 -13.11 -25.85
CA MET A 1 10.43 -13.27 -25.45
C MET A 1 10.48 -13.85 -24.06
N ASP A 2 10.65 -12.98 -23.07
CA ASP A 2 10.61 -13.41 -21.67
C ASP A 2 9.16 -13.44 -21.23
N SER A 3 8.73 -14.63 -20.81
CA SER A 3 7.43 -14.87 -20.20
C SER A 3 7.29 -14.00 -18.98
N THR A 4 6.49 -12.93 -19.09
CA THR A 4 5.96 -12.22 -17.94
C THR A 4 5.10 -13.24 -17.21
N ALA A 5 5.61 -13.83 -16.13
CA ALA A 5 4.74 -14.49 -15.18
C ALA A 5 3.71 -13.42 -14.76
N MET A 6 2.47 -13.58 -15.20
CA MET A 6 1.38 -12.81 -14.63
C MET A 6 1.34 -13.20 -13.16
N THR A 7 1.77 -12.29 -12.29
CA THR A 7 1.47 -12.44 -10.88
C THR A 7 -0.04 -12.43 -10.77
N ASP A 8 -0.65 -13.49 -10.26
CA ASP A 8 -2.08 -13.49 -9.97
C ASP A 8 -2.31 -12.47 -8.84
N HIS A 9 -2.87 -11.32 -9.21
CA HIS A 9 -3.22 -10.27 -8.26
C HIS A 9 -4.30 -10.76 -7.31
N HIS A 10 -4.15 -10.41 -6.04
CA HIS A 10 -5.13 -10.68 -5.00
C HIS A 10 -5.18 -9.47 -4.06
N GLY A 11 -6.30 -9.24 -3.40
CA GLY A 11 -6.47 -8.22 -2.38
C GLY A 11 -5.95 -8.67 -1.01
N PRO A 12 -6.10 -7.82 0.02
CA PRO A 12 -5.88 -8.27 1.39
C PRO A 12 -6.96 -9.29 1.76
N GLN A 13 -6.61 -10.30 2.58
CA GLN A 13 -7.51 -11.40 3.00
C GLN A 13 -8.64 -10.95 3.97
N GLY A 14 -9.03 -9.67 3.90
CA GLY A 14 -10.05 -9.01 4.70
C GLY A 14 -10.03 -7.50 4.50
N SER A 15 -11.17 -6.85 4.71
CA SER A 15 -11.33 -5.40 4.52
C SER A 15 -10.66 -4.54 5.58
N GLY A 16 -10.04 -5.14 6.62
CA GLY A 16 -9.43 -4.41 7.73
C GLY A 16 -10.37 -3.36 8.33
N ARG A 17 -9.96 -2.09 8.31
CA ARG A 17 -10.75 -0.94 8.78
C ARG A 17 -11.60 -0.28 7.67
N MET A 18 -11.56 -0.80 6.46
CA MET A 18 -12.30 -0.26 5.32
C MET A 18 -13.80 -0.48 5.51
N MET A 19 -14.57 0.55 5.21
CA MET A 19 -16.03 0.53 5.28
C MET A 19 -16.60 1.34 4.12
N PRO A 20 -17.76 0.97 3.56
CA PRO A 20 -18.43 1.76 2.55
C PRO A 20 -18.58 3.24 2.93
N GLY A 21 -18.26 4.14 2.00
CA GLY A 21 -18.34 5.60 2.18
C GLY A 21 -17.20 6.21 3.01
N ARG A 22 -16.22 5.42 3.46
CA ARG A 22 -15.01 5.91 4.12
C ARG A 22 -13.82 5.70 3.19
N ARG A 23 -13.13 6.79 2.83
CA ARG A 23 -11.88 6.74 2.07
C ARG A 23 -10.84 5.87 2.75
N ALA A 24 -10.10 5.13 1.95
CA ALA A 24 -9.00 4.30 2.40
C ALA A 24 -7.76 4.56 1.55
N THR A 25 -6.64 4.79 2.22
CA THR A 25 -5.38 5.05 1.54
C THR A 25 -4.58 3.77 1.41
N VAL A 26 -4.19 3.43 0.18
CA VAL A 26 -3.42 2.22 -0.14
C VAL A 26 -2.10 2.58 -0.77
N LEU A 27 -1.01 2.08 -0.19
CA LEU A 27 0.32 2.19 -0.76
C LEU A 27 0.70 0.88 -1.44
N VAL A 28 0.98 0.90 -2.74
CA VAL A 28 1.50 -0.26 -3.47
C VAL A 28 2.95 -0.01 -3.86
N VAL A 29 3.83 -0.95 -3.51
CA VAL A 29 5.26 -0.95 -3.81
C VAL A 29 5.56 -2.09 -4.77
N VAL A 30 5.92 -1.72 -6.00
CA VAL A 30 6.25 -2.66 -7.07
C VAL A 30 7.73 -2.56 -7.41
N PRO A 31 8.50 -3.67 -7.33
CA PRO A 31 9.89 -3.70 -7.76
C PRO A 31 10.05 -3.46 -9.27
N GLY A 32 11.19 -2.89 -9.66
CA GLY A 32 11.59 -2.79 -11.06
C GLY A 32 11.75 -1.36 -11.60
N SER A 33 12.52 -1.25 -12.68
CA SER A 33 12.95 0.04 -13.25
C SER A 33 12.03 0.60 -14.34
N ASP A 34 11.10 -0.19 -14.87
CA ASP A 34 10.08 0.27 -15.82
C ASP A 34 8.86 0.80 -15.07
N GLN A 35 8.73 2.13 -15.07
CA GLN A 35 7.65 2.83 -14.40
C GLN A 35 6.26 2.52 -14.98
N ASP A 36 6.13 2.33 -16.29
CA ASP A 36 4.84 2.06 -16.91
C ASP A 36 4.38 0.64 -16.59
N GLN A 37 5.31 -0.32 -16.56
CA GLN A 37 5.02 -1.67 -16.10
C GLN A 37 4.63 -1.69 -14.62
N ALA A 38 5.41 -1.01 -13.78
CA ALA A 38 5.13 -0.96 -12.34
C ALA A 38 3.81 -0.26 -12.02
N LEU A 39 3.43 0.76 -12.79
CA LEU A 39 2.13 1.42 -12.65
C LEU A 39 0.99 0.47 -13.02
N ARG A 40 1.09 -0.25 -14.15
CA ARG A 40 0.09 -1.26 -14.53
C ARG A 40 -0.05 -2.37 -13.48
N GLU A 41 1.07 -2.81 -12.92
CA GLU A 41 1.09 -3.79 -11.84
C GLU A 41 0.37 -3.25 -10.59
N SER A 42 0.61 -1.99 -10.22
CA SER A 42 -0.08 -1.36 -9.07
C SER A 42 -1.60 -1.29 -9.28
N MET A 43 -2.06 -1.02 -10.50
CA MET A 43 -3.48 -1.03 -10.84
C MET A 43 -4.08 -2.43 -10.71
N GLY A 44 -3.33 -3.47 -11.07
CA GLY A 44 -3.74 -4.87 -10.87
C GLY A 44 -3.98 -5.20 -9.40
N TRP A 45 -3.05 -4.81 -8.52
CA TRP A 45 -3.22 -4.98 -7.07
C TRP A 45 -4.43 -4.23 -6.51
N VAL A 46 -4.69 -2.99 -6.97
CA VAL A 46 -5.86 -2.21 -6.55
C VAL A 46 -7.16 -2.79 -7.09
N ALA A 47 -7.17 -3.31 -8.32
CA ALA A 47 -8.35 -3.95 -8.89
C ALA A 47 -8.71 -5.25 -8.15
N ALA A 48 -7.72 -6.08 -7.84
CA ALA A 48 -7.91 -7.32 -7.07
C ALA A 48 -8.35 -7.06 -5.62
N PHE A 49 -8.18 -5.84 -5.12
CA PHE A 49 -8.69 -5.42 -3.81
C PHE A 49 -10.21 -5.60 -3.70
N GLU A 50 -10.97 -5.32 -4.77
CA GLU A 50 -12.43 -5.47 -4.79
C GLU A 50 -12.86 -6.92 -4.51
N GLU A 51 -12.20 -7.87 -5.18
CA GLU A 51 -12.57 -9.28 -5.21
C GLU A 51 -12.46 -9.93 -3.81
N ASP A 52 -11.35 -9.67 -3.11
CA ASP A 52 -11.07 -10.33 -1.83
C ASP A 52 -11.72 -9.63 -0.62
N CYS A 53 -12.05 -8.33 -0.74
CA CYS A 53 -12.67 -7.58 0.35
C CYS A 53 -14.20 -7.61 0.32
N GLY A 54 -14.82 -8.13 -0.76
CA GLY A 54 -16.27 -8.09 -0.93
C GLY A 54 -16.82 -6.66 -0.98
N LEU A 55 -16.05 -5.75 -1.59
CA LEU A 55 -16.39 -4.34 -1.76
C LEU A 55 -16.30 -3.97 -3.24
N VAL A 56 -16.99 -2.90 -3.63
CA VAL A 56 -16.85 -2.32 -4.98
C VAL A 56 -16.16 -0.97 -4.83
N MET A 57 -15.14 -0.65 -5.63
CA MET A 57 -14.55 0.70 -5.61
C MET A 57 -15.32 1.61 -6.56
N ASP A 58 -15.68 2.80 -6.07
CA ASP A 58 -16.16 3.87 -6.92
C ASP A 58 -15.00 4.35 -7.81
N ARG A 59 -15.00 3.91 -9.07
CA ARG A 59 -13.96 4.27 -10.05
C ARG A 59 -13.90 5.76 -10.37
N SER A 60 -14.96 6.51 -10.10
CA SER A 60 -15.00 7.96 -10.33
C SER A 60 -14.43 8.77 -9.16
N ALA A 61 -14.37 8.16 -7.97
CA ALA A 61 -13.86 8.77 -6.74
C ALA A 61 -12.56 8.13 -6.23
N THR A 62 -12.15 7.02 -6.84
CA THR A 62 -10.86 6.33 -6.62
C THR A 62 -9.80 6.95 -7.51
N GLU A 63 -8.69 7.36 -6.92
CA GLU A 63 -7.64 8.09 -7.63
C GLU A 63 -6.22 7.68 -7.24
N LEU A 64 -5.31 7.76 -8.19
CA LEU A 64 -3.88 7.71 -7.93
C LEU A 64 -3.44 9.08 -7.40
N TYR A 65 -3.20 9.17 -6.10
CA TYR A 65 -2.89 10.41 -5.42
C TYR A 65 -1.42 10.83 -5.58
N ALA A 66 -0.49 9.87 -5.50
CA ALA A 66 0.94 10.17 -5.60
C ALA A 66 1.75 8.99 -6.16
N VAL A 67 2.90 9.33 -6.76
CA VAL A 67 3.88 8.37 -7.27
C VAL A 67 5.29 8.85 -6.87
N ALA A 68 6.11 7.94 -6.37
CA ALA A 68 7.51 8.21 -6.04
C ALA A 68 8.35 6.94 -6.22
N ARG A 69 9.68 7.08 -6.28
CA ARG A 69 10.58 5.94 -6.10
C ARG A 69 10.84 5.71 -4.62
N ALA A 70 11.09 4.46 -4.24
CA ALA A 70 11.41 4.12 -2.85
C ALA A 70 12.63 4.93 -2.35
N ALA A 71 13.67 5.11 -3.16
CA ALA A 71 14.85 5.92 -2.79
C ALA A 71 14.49 7.36 -2.37
N ASP A 72 13.48 7.96 -3.01
CA ASP A 72 13.04 9.32 -2.70
C ASP A 72 12.25 9.38 -1.39
N LEU A 73 11.55 8.28 -1.04
CA LEU A 73 10.84 8.14 0.23
C LEU A 73 11.76 7.80 1.40
N LYS A 74 12.84 7.02 1.19
CA LYS A 74 13.74 6.60 2.27
C LYS A 74 14.41 7.78 2.98
N ARG A 75 14.87 8.79 2.24
CA ARG A 75 15.56 9.96 2.80
C ARG A 75 14.76 10.73 3.86
N PRO A 76 13.50 11.15 3.60
CA PRO A 76 12.70 11.86 4.59
C PRO A 76 12.22 10.96 5.76
N LEU A 77 12.28 9.64 5.63
CA LEU A 77 11.77 8.70 6.65
C LEU A 77 12.77 8.38 7.76
N MET A 78 13.99 8.92 7.75
CA MET A 78 15.02 8.62 8.75
C MET A 78 15.19 9.71 9.82
N PRO A 79 15.03 9.40 11.13
CA PRO A 79 14.33 8.25 11.71
C PRO A 79 12.79 8.44 11.65
N PRO A 80 11.97 7.37 11.76
CA PRO A 80 10.51 7.50 11.85
C PRO A 80 10.17 8.34 13.08
N ARG A 81 9.28 9.34 12.99
CA ARG A 81 8.89 10.21 14.13
C ARG A 81 7.38 10.11 14.34
N GLU A 82 6.87 10.60 15.47
CA GLU A 82 5.43 10.56 15.79
C GLU A 82 4.52 11.13 14.67
N THR A 83 5.03 12.06 13.86
CA THR A 83 4.30 12.71 12.77
C THR A 83 4.46 12.01 11.41
N THR A 84 4.97 10.78 11.36
CA THR A 84 5.14 10.07 10.08
C THR A 84 3.76 9.75 9.46
N THR A 85 3.57 10.15 8.20
CA THR A 85 2.36 10.02 7.34
C THR A 85 1.72 8.62 7.34
N SER A 86 2.41 7.61 7.85
CA SER A 86 1.89 6.27 8.16
C SER A 86 0.53 6.23 8.88
N LEU A 87 0.19 7.25 9.67
CA LEU A 87 -1.12 7.31 10.35
C LEU A 87 -2.30 7.41 9.39
N GLU A 88 -2.06 7.81 8.14
CA GLU A 88 -3.08 8.01 7.10
C GLU A 88 -3.12 6.87 6.09
N ILE A 89 -2.23 5.87 6.20
CA ILE A 89 -2.15 4.71 5.30
C ILE A 89 -2.88 3.53 5.92
N ASP A 90 -3.94 3.05 5.27
CA ASP A 90 -4.74 1.93 5.74
C ASP A 90 -4.18 0.57 5.30
N PHE A 91 -3.56 0.50 4.11
CA PHE A 91 -2.96 -0.73 3.59
C PHE A 91 -1.64 -0.47 2.88
N ILE A 92 -0.73 -1.43 2.98
CA ILE A 92 0.51 -1.46 2.19
C ILE A 92 0.59 -2.81 1.47
N CYS A 93 0.80 -2.80 0.16
CA CYS A 93 1.15 -3.97 -0.63
C CYS A 93 2.61 -3.88 -1.07
N VAL A 94 3.45 -4.85 -0.68
CA VAL A 94 4.85 -4.94 -1.13
C VAL A 94 5.05 -6.27 -1.84
N GLY A 95 5.32 -6.23 -3.15
CA GLY A 95 5.57 -7.44 -3.93
C GLY A 95 4.44 -8.47 -3.83
N GLY A 96 3.18 -8.00 -3.80
CA GLY A 96 1.99 -8.84 -3.67
C GLY A 96 1.60 -9.24 -2.24
N ARG A 97 2.41 -8.89 -1.24
CA ARG A 97 2.06 -9.14 0.17
C ARG A 97 1.39 -7.92 0.78
N TRP A 98 0.20 -8.14 1.34
CA TRP A 98 -0.59 -7.10 2.02
C TRP A 98 -0.27 -6.98 3.51
N PHE A 99 -0.34 -5.75 4.01
CA PHE A 99 -0.16 -5.36 5.40
C PHE A 99 -1.20 -4.32 5.78
N HIS A 100 -1.70 -4.37 7.01
CA HIS A 100 -2.61 -3.36 7.58
C HIS A 100 -2.31 -3.14 9.08
N PRO A 101 -2.75 -2.01 9.66
CA PRO A 101 -2.42 -1.62 11.04
C PRO A 101 -2.77 -2.66 12.11
N ASP A 102 -3.87 -3.40 11.93
CA ASP A 102 -4.39 -4.33 12.95
C ASP A 102 -3.56 -5.61 13.10
N ASP A 103 -2.78 -5.98 12.06
CA ASP A 103 -1.94 -7.19 12.04
C ASP A 103 -0.43 -6.86 12.16
N CYS A 104 -0.13 -5.61 12.52
CA CYS A 104 1.24 -5.12 12.61
C CYS A 104 1.95 -5.67 13.87
N PRO A 105 3.20 -6.17 13.77
CA PRO A 105 3.99 -6.52 14.96
C PRO A 105 4.23 -5.29 15.84
N PRO A 106 4.47 -5.48 17.16
CA PRO A 106 4.74 -4.36 18.07
C PRO A 106 6.01 -3.59 17.68
N CYS A 107 6.07 -2.31 18.03
CA CYS A 107 7.26 -1.48 17.83
C CYS A 107 8.47 -2.05 18.59
N PRO A 108 9.70 -1.83 18.09
CA PRO A 108 10.92 -2.18 18.83
C PRO A 108 10.98 -1.51 20.22
N PRO A 109 11.71 -2.11 21.19
CA PRO A 109 11.80 -1.58 22.57
C PRO A 109 12.36 -0.15 22.64
N ASP A 110 13.31 0.19 21.77
CA ASP A 110 13.98 1.48 21.71
C ASP A 110 13.24 2.49 20.82
N THR A 111 11.90 2.49 20.88
CA THR A 111 11.08 3.39 20.05
C THR A 111 11.18 4.85 20.51
N ASN A 112 11.14 5.77 19.55
CA ASN A 112 11.19 7.21 19.77
C ASN A 112 9.79 7.87 19.81
N GLY A 113 8.78 7.11 20.23
CA GLY A 113 7.37 7.52 20.25
C GLY A 113 6.56 7.10 19.01
N ALA A 114 7.22 6.62 17.94
CA ALA A 114 6.53 6.12 16.75
C ALA A 114 5.66 4.88 17.07
N THR A 115 4.48 4.82 16.45
CA THR A 115 3.55 3.68 16.58
C THR A 115 4.13 2.42 15.94
N ALA A 116 3.59 1.25 16.29
CA ALA A 116 3.91 -0.02 15.64
C ALA A 116 3.75 0.07 14.11
N TRP A 117 2.66 0.70 13.64
CA TRP A 117 2.39 0.86 12.21
C TRP A 117 3.37 1.81 11.51
N ALA A 118 3.75 2.91 12.17
CA ALA A 118 4.80 3.80 11.66
C ALA A 118 6.14 3.08 11.48
N TRP A 119 6.47 2.17 12.40
CA TRP A 119 7.65 1.32 12.29
C TRP A 119 7.54 0.30 11.17
N ALA A 120 6.40 -0.36 10.99
CA ALA A 120 6.20 -1.28 9.87
C ALA A 120 6.29 -0.57 8.53
N TYR A 121 5.62 0.58 8.37
CA TYR A 121 5.75 1.42 7.18
C TYR A 121 7.21 1.78 6.89
N TYR A 122 7.95 2.27 7.89
CA TYR A 122 9.37 2.56 7.77
C TYR A 122 10.16 1.32 7.30
N GLN A 123 9.98 0.17 7.94
CA GLN A 123 10.70 -1.06 7.58
C GLN A 123 10.39 -1.55 6.17
N LEU A 124 9.12 -1.48 5.75
CA LEU A 124 8.68 -1.88 4.42
C LEU A 124 9.30 -0.99 3.34
N ILE A 125 9.32 0.33 3.54
CA ILE A 125 9.94 1.26 2.58
C ILE A 125 11.47 1.16 2.58
N MET A 126 12.10 1.04 3.75
CA MET A 126 13.54 0.87 3.84
C MET A 126 14.01 -0.47 3.24
N GLY A 127 13.19 -1.51 3.33
CA GLY A 127 13.44 -2.83 2.76
C GLY A 127 13.15 -2.97 1.26
N ALA A 128 12.41 -2.04 0.65
CA ALA A 128 12.16 -2.04 -0.78
C ALA A 128 13.42 -1.71 -1.59
N GLU A 129 13.52 -2.17 -2.83
CA GLU A 129 14.61 -1.80 -3.74
C GLU A 129 14.51 -0.31 -4.09
N ASP A 130 15.64 0.38 -4.25
CA ASP A 130 15.68 1.85 -4.44
C ASP A 130 14.89 2.34 -5.66
N ASP A 131 14.85 1.54 -6.71
CA ASP A 131 14.13 1.80 -7.95
C ASP A 131 12.66 1.34 -7.93
N SER A 132 12.21 0.67 -6.86
CA SER A 132 10.80 0.28 -6.71
C SER A 132 9.88 1.49 -6.82
N LEU A 133 8.80 1.33 -7.58
CA LEU A 133 7.76 2.33 -7.72
C LEU A 133 6.79 2.23 -6.54
N CYS A 134 6.62 3.33 -5.82
CA CYS A 134 5.65 3.50 -4.75
C CYS A 134 4.48 4.34 -5.27
N THR A 135 3.28 3.76 -5.26
CA THR A 135 2.04 4.42 -5.70
C THR A 135 1.07 4.54 -4.53
N LEU A 136 0.60 5.75 -4.26
CA LEU A 136 -0.41 6.01 -3.23
C LEU A 136 -1.76 6.18 -3.90
N TRP A 137 -2.70 5.32 -3.56
CA TRP A 137 -4.06 5.31 -4.05
C TRP A 137 -5.01 5.76 -2.95
N ASP A 138 -5.95 6.63 -3.29
CA ASP A 138 -7.10 6.96 -2.45
C ASP A 138 -8.31 6.20 -3.00
N LEU A 139 -8.80 5.23 -2.23
CA LEU A 139 -9.88 4.34 -2.62
C LEU A 139 -11.18 4.78 -1.97
N MET A 140 -12.27 4.80 -2.77
CA MET A 140 -13.62 5.04 -2.28
C MET A 140 -14.45 3.74 -2.34
N PRO A 141 -14.53 2.98 -1.25
CA PRO A 141 -15.35 1.77 -1.21
C PRO A 141 -16.85 2.11 -1.20
N LEU A 142 -17.61 1.34 -1.96
CA LEU A 142 -19.06 1.29 -1.98
C LEU A 142 -19.55 -0.03 -1.35
N PRO A 143 -20.80 -0.10 -0.88
CA PRO A 143 -21.38 -1.36 -0.48
C PRO A 143 -21.41 -2.30 -1.69
N ALA A 144 -21.00 -3.56 -1.51
CA ALA A 144 -21.31 -4.58 -2.51
C ALA A 144 -22.84 -4.71 -2.58
N MET A 145 -23.41 -4.52 -3.77
CA MET A 145 -24.83 -4.79 -3.96
C MET A 145 -25.05 -6.30 -3.82
N VAL A 146 -25.86 -6.68 -2.84
CA VAL A 146 -26.30 -8.06 -2.59
C VAL A 146 -27.37 -8.46 -3.60
#